data_AF-A0A455UGD6-F1
#
_entry.id   AF-A0A455UGD6-F1
#
_cell.length_a   1.000
_cell.length_b   1.000
_cell.length_c   1.000
_cell.angle_alpha   90.00
_cell.angle_beta   90.00
_cell.angle_gamma   90.00
#
_symmetry.space_group_name_H-M   'P 1'
#
loop_
_entity.id
_entity.type
_entity.pdbx_description
1 polymer ?
#
loop_
_entity_poly.entity_id
_entity_poly.type
_entity_poly.pdbx_seq_one_letter_code
_entity_poly.pdbx_strand_id
1 'polypeptide(L)' 'MLAALSDYAEGQRSGRYWCVLVYLRHPKDPVPIIVQRNWEGEILAHPRGEKGFGYDPLFWLPEQG' A
#
# COMPACT_ATOMS: atom_id res chain seq x y z
N MET A 1 7.48 8.99 -8.25
CA MET A 1 7.44 8.43 -6.89
C MET A 1 8.84 8.28 -6.31
N LEU A 2 9.70 7.40 -6.84
CA LEU A 2 11.04 7.15 -6.26
C LEU A 2 11.92 8.41 -6.15
N ALA A 3 11.86 9.32 -7.13
CA ALA A 3 12.55 10.60 -7.05
C ALA A 3 12.15 11.47 -5.84
N ALA A 4 10.91 11.33 -5.35
CA ALA A 4 10.46 12.05 -4.15
C ALA A 4 10.99 11.43 -2.84
N LEU A 5 11.58 10.23 -2.91
CA LEU A 5 12.16 9.51 -1.79
C LEU A 5 13.69 9.44 -1.87
N SER A 6 14.32 10.21 -2.78
CA SER A 6 15.77 10.18 -3.04
C SER A 6 16.60 10.46 -1.79
N ASP A 7 16.09 11.29 -0.90
CA ASP A 7 16.82 11.81 0.26
C ASP A 7 16.77 10.85 1.46
N TYR A 8 15.98 9.78 1.37
CA TYR A 8 15.83 8.77 2.42
C TYR A 8 16.66 7.54 2.12
N ALA A 9 17.39 7.02 3.11
CA ALA A 9 18.12 5.77 2.98
C ALA A 9 17.18 4.56 2.84
N GLU A 10 17.70 3.46 2.31
CA GLU A 10 16.99 2.17 2.30
C GLU A 10 16.73 1.72 3.76
N GLY A 11 15.55 1.15 4.03
CA GLY A 11 15.07 0.88 5.39
C GLY A 11 14.47 2.09 6.13
N GLN A 12 14.54 3.31 5.57
CA GLN A 12 13.89 4.51 6.12
C GLN A 12 12.69 4.98 5.30
N ARG A 13 12.30 4.20 4.29
CA ARG A 13 11.21 4.52 3.35
C ARG A 13 9.96 3.73 3.71
N SER A 14 9.39 3.96 4.89
CA SER A 14 8.16 3.28 5.30
C SER A 14 7.01 3.60 4.35
N GLY A 15 6.22 2.60 4.00
CA GLY A 15 5.02 2.76 3.18
C GLY A 15 3.90 1.84 3.66
N ARG A 16 2.67 2.15 3.27
CA ARG A 16 1.54 1.25 3.49
C ARG A 16 0.55 1.30 2.35
N TYR A 17 0.03 0.14 1.98
CA TYR A 17 -1.19 0.08 1.17
C TYR A 17 -2.39 0.31 2.08
N TRP A 18 -3.38 1.05 1.56
CA TRP A 18 -4.69 1.21 2.19
C TRP A 18 -5.77 0.65 1.29
N CYS A 19 -6.66 -0.13 1.89
CA CYS A 19 -7.87 -0.59 1.25
C CYS A 19 -9.07 -0.16 2.10
N VAL A 20 -9.99 0.57 1.48
CA VAL A 20 -11.26 0.97 2.08
C VAL A 20 -12.38 0.40 1.22
N LEU A 21 -13.11 -0.56 1.78
CA LEU A 21 -14.31 -1.12 1.16
C LEU A 21 -15.55 -0.52 1.82
N VAL A 22 -16.47 -0.04 0.99
CA VAL A 22 -17.76 0.52 1.42
C VAL A 22 -18.87 -0.34 0.85
N TYR A 23 -19.74 -0.85 1.71
CA TYR A 23 -20.94 -1.60 1.32
C TYR A 23 -22.20 -0.82 1.72
N LEU A 24 -23.03 -0.54 0.72
CA LEU A 24 -24.31 0.14 0.85
C LEU A 24 -25.44 -0.87 0.61
N ARG A 25 -26.44 -0.91 1.49
CA ARG A 25 -27.63 -1.75 1.27
C ARG A 25 -28.53 -1.20 0.15
N HIS A 26 -28.52 0.11 0.00
CA HIS A 26 -29.22 0.85 -1.06
C HIS A 26 -28.51 2.20 -1.31
N PRO A 27 -28.76 2.89 -2.44
CA PRO A 27 -28.02 4.11 -2.81
C PRO A 27 -28.12 5.30 -1.85
N LYS A 28 -29.05 5.27 -0.90
CA LYS A 28 -29.28 6.31 0.12
C LYS A 28 -29.05 5.81 1.55
N ASP A 29 -28.32 4.70 1.71
CA ASP A 29 -28.05 4.13 3.03
C ASP A 29 -27.25 5.14 3.87
N PRO A 30 -27.81 5.67 4.96
CA PRO A 30 -27.14 6.68 5.77
C PRO A 30 -26.02 6.10 6.64
N VAL A 31 -25.93 4.76 6.74
CA VAL A 31 -25.00 4.05 7.63
C VAL A 31 -24.32 2.87 6.90
N PRO A 32 -23.49 3.15 5.88
CA PRO A 32 -22.76 2.10 5.16
C PRO A 32 -21.86 1.29 6.10
N ILE A 33 -21.67 0.02 5.74
CA ILE A 33 -20.60 -0.78 6.35
C ILE A 33 -19.29 -0.38 5.69
N ILE A 34 -18.34 0.09 6.50
CA ILE A 34 -17.01 0.50 6.06
C ILE A 34 -15.98 -0.44 6.67
N VAL A 35 -15.18 -1.09 5.82
CA VAL A 35 -14.04 -1.90 6.24
C VAL A 35 -12.77 -1.20 5.77
N GLN A 36 -11.88 -0.91 6.72
CA GLN A 36 -10.58 -0.30 6.46
C GLN A 36 -9.48 -1.25 6.91
N ARG A 37 -8.55 -1.51 6.01
CA ARG A 37 -7.36 -2.30 6.27
C ARG A 37 -6.16 -1.62 5.65
N ASN A 38 -5.02 -1.79 6.31
CA ASN A 38 -3.74 -1.39 5.78
C ASN A 38 -2.80 -2.59 5.75
N TRP A 39 -1.73 -2.43 4.98
CA TRP A 39 -0.63 -3.36 4.95
C TRP A 39 0.67 -2.55 4.98
N GLU A 40 1.40 -2.65 6.09
CA GLU A 40 2.67 -1.94 6.31
C GLU A 40 3.82 -2.63 5.58
N GLY A 41 4.78 -1.84 5.12
CA GLY A 41 5.98 -2.33 4.46
C GLY A 41 6.97 -1.20 4.20
N GLU A 42 7.92 -1.46 3.31
CA GLU A 42 9.00 -0.55 2.95
C GLU A 42 9.07 -0.35 1.44
N ILE A 43 9.46 0.84 1.01
CA ILE A 43 9.61 1.17 -0.41
C ILE A 43 11.06 0.98 -0.82
N LEU A 44 11.29 0.04 -1.74
CA LEU A 44 12.61 -0.27 -2.29
C LEU A 44 13.12 0.84 -3.21
N ALA A 45 14.43 0.93 -3.36
CA ALA A 45 15.05 1.83 -4.34
C ALA A 45 14.90 1.33 -5.79
N HIS A 46 14.75 0.02 -5.98
CA HIS A 46 14.66 -0.63 -7.29
C HIS A 46 13.58 -1.72 -7.27
N PRO A 47 12.89 -1.95 -8.39
CA PRO A 47 11.83 -2.96 -8.45
C PRO A 47 12.39 -4.38 -8.31
N ARG A 48 11.67 -5.24 -7.57
CA ARG A 48 11.95 -6.66 -7.38
C ARG A 48 10.69 -7.49 -7.65
N GLY A 49 10.80 -8.45 -8.56
CA GLY A 49 9.70 -9.31 -8.97
C GLY A 49 8.89 -8.75 -10.15
N GLU A 50 8.12 -9.63 -10.80
CA GLU A 50 7.39 -9.33 -12.05
C GLU A 50 5.87 -9.53 -11.90
N LYS A 51 5.40 -9.88 -10.71
CA LYS A 51 3.99 -10.14 -10.40
C LYS A 51 3.34 -8.93 -9.75
N GLY A 52 2.01 -8.94 -9.69
CA GLY A 52 1.23 -7.85 -9.09
C GLY A 52 1.00 -6.70 -10.07
N PHE A 53 0.73 -5.52 -9.54
CA PHE A 53 0.47 -4.32 -10.32
C PHE A 53 0.87 -3.05 -9.56
N GLY A 54 0.88 -1.90 -10.25
CA GLY A 54 1.16 -0.61 -9.61
C GLY A 54 2.53 -0.57 -8.93
N TYR A 55 2.53 -0.39 -7.61
CA TYR A 55 3.76 -0.25 -6.82
C TYR A 55 4.27 -1.57 -6.22
N ASP A 56 3.62 -2.70 -6.50
CA ASP A 56 3.96 -3.99 -5.90
C ASP A 56 5.45 -4.38 -6.05
N PRO A 57 6.11 -4.22 -7.22
CA PRO A 57 7.52 -4.54 -7.33
C PRO A 57 8.44 -3.67 -6.45
N LEU A 58 7.96 -2.52 -5.99
CA LEU A 58 8.70 -1.60 -5.12
C LEU A 58 8.31 -1.75 -3.65
N PHE A 59 7.31 -2.57 -3.32
CA PHE A 59 6.79 -2.70 -1.96
C PHE A 59 7.34 -3.96 -1.29
N TRP A 60 8.25 -3.76 -0.36
CA TRP A 60 8.88 -4.81 0.42
C TRP A 60 8.18 -5.03 1.76
N LEU A 61 8.23 -6.28 2.19
CA LEU A 61 7.47 -6.82 3.30
C LEU A 61 8.44 -7.57 4.21
N PRO A 62 9.00 -6.90 5.24
CA PRO A 62 10.09 -7.44 6.05
C PRO A 62 9.73 -8.75 6.76
N GLU A 63 8.46 -8.95 7.12
CA GLU A 63 7.99 -10.14 7.84
C GLU A 63 7.80 -11.36 6.91
N GLN A 64 7.76 -11.15 5.60
CA GLN A 64 7.57 -12.19 4.59
C GLN A 64 8.87 -12.48 3.81
N GLY A 65 9.99 -11.86 4.21
CA GLY A 65 11.27 -11.82 3.50
C GLY A 65 12.32 -12.80 3.96
#